data_AF-A0A920VTN6-F1
#
_entry.id   AF-A0A920VTN6-F1
#
_cell.length_a   1.000
_cell.length_b   1.000
_cell.length_c   1.000
_cell.angle_alpha   90.00
_cell.angle_beta   90.00
_cell.angle_gamma   90.00
#
_symmetry.space_group_name_H-M   'P 1'
#
loop_
_entity.id
_entity.type
_entity.pdbx_description
1 polymer ?
#
loop_
_entity_poly.entity_id
_entity_poly.type
_entity_poly.pdbx_seq_one_letter_code
_entity_poly.pdbx_strand_id
1 'polypeptide(L)'
;MKTIKSFFLVFALLINVPNLLAHSLKESIESQDRSPQFISRDVYRHPYETLTFFNIQSDMTVVELNPGGGWYTEILANYIHYPGTLIAAQGSYYMDGFKKKMDSDPMFGRVEIVSLSSNLADPNSVDAIVTFRNLHNWLGPEWILSLRVPWLH
;
A
#
# COMPACT_ATOMS: atom_id res chain seq x y z
N MET A 1 -25.25 57.47 24.28
CA MET A 1 -24.72 56.12 24.62
C MET A 1 -25.06 55.16 23.48
N LYS A 2 -24.01 54.77 22.75
CA LYS A 2 -23.78 53.58 21.90
C LYS A 2 -24.98 52.91 21.19
N THR A 3 -25.10 53.19 19.89
CA THR A 3 -25.80 52.39 18.88
C THR A 3 -24.98 51.12 18.53
N ILE A 4 -25.54 49.94 18.73
CA ILE A 4 -24.95 48.67 18.28
C ILE A 4 -25.47 48.39 16.87
N LYS A 5 -24.61 48.55 15.86
CA LYS A 5 -24.85 48.01 14.51
C LYS A 5 -24.40 46.55 14.52
N SER A 6 -25.34 45.61 14.55
CA SER A 6 -25.05 44.18 14.38
C SER A 6 -24.56 43.93 12.96
N PHE A 7 -23.27 43.65 12.84
CA PHE A 7 -22.59 43.24 11.61
C PHE A 7 -22.74 41.72 11.50
N PHE A 8 -23.76 41.23 10.81
CA PHE A 8 -23.84 39.82 10.44
C PHE A 8 -23.00 39.59 9.18
N LEU A 9 -21.69 39.39 9.37
CA LEU A 9 -20.84 38.83 8.32
C LEU A 9 -20.83 37.31 8.52
N VAL A 10 -21.72 36.61 7.81
CA VAL A 10 -21.70 35.14 7.72
C VAL A 10 -20.48 34.77 6.88
N PHE A 11 -19.42 34.35 7.56
CA PHE A 11 -18.21 33.81 6.93
C PHE A 11 -18.54 32.40 6.42
N ALA A 12 -18.88 32.28 5.14
CA ALA A 12 -19.01 30.99 4.47
C ALA A 12 -17.60 30.40 4.29
N LEU A 13 -17.11 29.68 5.29
CA LEU A 13 -15.92 28.86 5.20
C LEU A 13 -16.27 27.63 4.35
N LEU A 14 -16.05 27.70 3.03
CA LEU A 14 -15.98 26.51 2.18
C LEU A 14 -14.71 25.76 2.58
N ILE A 15 -14.87 24.88 3.56
CA ILE A 15 -13.83 23.94 3.98
C ILE A 15 -13.61 23.03 2.78
N ASN A 16 -12.52 23.25 2.03
CA ASN A 16 -11.94 22.21 1.17
C ASN A 16 -11.37 21.17 2.13
N VAL A 17 -12.24 20.29 2.64
CA VAL A 17 -11.78 19.08 3.32
C VAL A 17 -11.19 18.22 2.21
N PRO A 18 -9.87 17.99 2.13
CA PRO A 18 -9.36 16.97 1.23
C PRO A 18 -10.07 15.68 1.59
N ASN A 19 -10.51 14.91 0.59
CA ASN A 19 -11.13 13.61 0.81
C ASN A 19 -10.16 12.74 1.62
N LEU A 20 -10.37 12.68 2.94
CA LEU A 20 -9.67 11.80 3.87
C LEU A 20 -10.23 10.38 3.81
N LEU A 21 -11.07 10.08 2.81
CA LEU A 21 -11.65 8.77 2.59
C LEU A 21 -10.69 7.93 1.76
N ALA A 22 -10.52 6.67 2.16
CA ALA A 22 -9.79 5.69 1.38
C ALA A 22 -10.34 5.65 -0.04
N HIS A 23 -9.47 5.70 -1.03
CA HIS A 23 -9.87 5.47 -2.41
C HIS A 23 -10.43 4.06 -2.53
N SER A 24 -11.49 3.88 -3.34
CA SER A 24 -11.88 2.54 -3.77
C SER A 24 -10.73 1.88 -4.54
N LEU A 25 -10.68 0.55 -4.61
CA LEU A 25 -9.60 -0.16 -5.33
C LEU A 25 -9.42 0.36 -6.76
N LYS A 26 -10.53 0.68 -7.43
CA LYS A 26 -10.50 1.23 -8.79
C LYS A 26 -9.88 2.63 -8.83
N GLU A 27 -10.28 3.51 -7.93
CA GLU A 27 -9.70 4.85 -7.83
C GLU A 27 -8.21 4.82 -7.45
N SER A 28 -7.79 3.89 -6.57
CA SER A 28 -6.37 3.70 -6.24
C SER A 28 -5.54 3.25 -7.44
N ILE A 29 -6.11 2.42 -8.31
CA ILE A 29 -5.48 1.99 -9.57
C ILE A 29 -5.41 3.17 -10.56
N GLU A 30 -6.47 3.96 -10.68
CA GLU A 30 -6.57 5.08 -11.61
C GLU A 30 -5.93 6.39 -11.08
N SER A 31 -5.38 6.38 -9.86
CA SER A 31 -4.83 7.56 -9.20
C SER A 31 -3.70 8.22 -10.02
N GLN A 32 -3.76 9.55 -10.10
CA GLN A 32 -2.74 10.37 -10.76
C GLN A 32 -1.44 10.49 -9.95
N ASP A 33 -1.46 10.10 -8.68
CA ASP A 33 -0.28 10.07 -7.81
C ASP A 33 0.66 8.92 -8.20
N ARG A 34 0.17 7.93 -8.96
CA ARG A 34 0.97 6.82 -9.46
C ARG A 34 1.90 7.24 -10.59
N SER A 35 3.03 6.55 -10.70
CA SER A 35 3.99 6.75 -11.79
C SER A 35 3.32 6.46 -13.14
N PRO A 36 3.37 7.36 -14.14
CA PRO A 36 2.77 7.13 -15.45
C PRO A 36 3.30 5.87 -16.17
N GLN A 37 4.57 5.54 -15.96
CA GLN A 37 5.19 4.32 -16.49
C GLN A 37 4.68 3.04 -15.82
N PHE A 38 4.11 3.15 -14.62
CA PHE A 38 3.49 2.03 -13.92
C PHE A 38 2.05 1.85 -14.39
N ILE A 39 1.28 2.93 -14.49
CA ILE A 39 -0.09 2.94 -15.02
C ILE A 39 -0.14 2.31 -16.42
N SER A 40 0.80 2.65 -17.30
CA SER A 40 0.84 2.09 -18.67
C SER A 40 0.98 0.56 -18.72
N ARG A 41 1.34 -0.08 -17.59
CA ARG A 41 1.48 -1.53 -17.48
C ARG A 41 0.25 -2.22 -16.88
N ASP A 42 -0.75 -1.46 -16.40
CA ASP A 42 -1.96 -2.00 -15.78
C ASP A 42 -2.67 -2.96 -16.74
N VAL A 43 -2.74 -2.63 -18.04
CA VAL A 43 -3.33 -3.48 -19.10
C VAL A 43 -2.70 -4.87 -19.22
N TYR A 44 -1.44 -5.04 -18.79
CA TYR A 44 -0.73 -6.32 -18.81
C TYR A 44 -0.68 -7.02 -17.45
N ARG A 45 -1.01 -6.29 -16.38
CA ARG A 45 -0.88 -6.75 -15.00
C ARG A 45 -2.23 -7.01 -14.34
N HIS A 46 -3.31 -6.46 -14.88
CA HIS A 46 -4.68 -6.65 -14.41
C HIS A 46 -4.79 -6.47 -12.89
N PRO A 47 -4.39 -5.30 -12.34
CA PRO A 47 -4.30 -5.10 -10.89
C PRO A 47 -5.65 -5.22 -10.21
N TYR A 48 -6.72 -4.76 -10.85
CA TYR A 48 -8.07 -4.81 -10.28
C TYR A 48 -8.50 -6.26 -10.09
N GLU A 49 -8.38 -7.07 -11.13
CA GLU A 49 -8.72 -8.50 -11.11
C GLU A 49 -7.83 -9.27 -10.14
N THR A 50 -6.53 -8.97 -10.11
CA THR A 50 -5.57 -9.64 -9.22
C THR A 50 -5.86 -9.35 -7.74
N LEU A 51 -6.02 -8.08 -7.36
CA LEU A 51 -6.25 -7.69 -5.97
C LEU A 51 -7.66 -8.08 -5.49
N THR A 52 -8.65 -8.04 -6.40
CA THR A 52 -9.99 -8.59 -6.13
C THR A 52 -9.95 -10.10 -5.92
N PHE A 53 -9.19 -10.84 -6.74
CA PHE A 53 -9.04 -12.28 -6.59
C PHE A 53 -8.41 -12.67 -5.25
N PHE A 54 -7.42 -11.90 -4.78
CA PHE A 54 -6.84 -12.07 -3.44
C PHE A 54 -7.73 -11.56 -2.31
N ASN A 55 -8.87 -10.94 -2.64
CA ASN A 55 -9.81 -10.36 -1.70
C ASN A 55 -9.15 -9.36 -0.73
N ILE A 56 -8.17 -8.59 -1.21
CA ILE A 56 -7.52 -7.54 -0.42
C ILE A 56 -8.53 -6.43 -0.17
N GLN A 57 -8.67 -6.03 1.10
CA GLN A 57 -9.56 -4.96 1.54
C GLN A 57 -8.75 -3.79 2.12
N SER A 58 -9.32 -2.60 2.09
CA SER A 58 -8.64 -1.35 2.49
C SER A 58 -8.28 -1.28 3.97
N ASP A 59 -8.94 -2.05 4.83
CA ASP A 59 -8.78 -2.08 6.29
C ASP A 59 -7.85 -3.21 6.79
N MET A 60 -7.30 -4.01 5.89
CA MET A 60 -6.38 -5.11 6.23
C MET A 60 -4.98 -4.62 6.61
N THR A 61 -4.31 -5.38 7.47
CA THR A 61 -2.84 -5.37 7.59
C THR A 61 -2.24 -6.30 6.54
N VAL A 62 -1.53 -5.73 5.57
CA VAL A 62 -0.99 -6.44 4.41
C VAL A 62 0.54 -6.36 4.39
N VAL A 63 1.20 -7.50 4.25
CA VAL A 63 2.65 -7.56 4.02
C VAL A 63 2.93 -7.82 2.53
N GLU A 64 3.57 -6.86 1.86
CA GLU A 64 4.08 -7.01 0.49
C GLU A 64 5.53 -7.51 0.52
N LEU A 65 5.77 -8.74 0.06
CA LEU A 65 7.10 -9.34 0.02
C LEU A 65 7.86 -8.93 -1.25
N ASN A 66 9.02 -8.32 -1.02
CA ASN A 66 9.98 -7.90 -2.03
C ASN A 66 9.35 -7.05 -3.16
N PRO A 67 8.76 -5.88 -2.83
CA PRO A 67 8.03 -5.02 -3.78
C PRO A 67 8.88 -4.55 -4.97
N GLY A 68 10.21 -4.62 -4.86
CA GLY A 68 11.13 -4.24 -5.92
C GLY A 68 11.01 -2.75 -6.23
N GLY A 69 10.56 -2.40 -7.44
CA GLY A 69 10.34 -1.00 -7.84
C GLY A 69 9.06 -0.36 -7.27
N GLY A 70 8.24 -1.11 -6.53
CA GLY A 70 7.04 -0.61 -5.85
C GLY A 70 5.81 -0.42 -6.73
N TRP A 71 5.66 -1.23 -7.79
CA TRP A 71 4.53 -1.09 -8.71
C TRP A 71 3.18 -1.36 -8.06
N TYR A 72 3.07 -2.44 -7.27
CA TYR A 72 1.87 -2.73 -6.48
C TYR A 72 1.80 -1.85 -5.24
N THR A 73 2.96 -1.51 -4.65
CA THR A 73 3.04 -0.56 -3.53
C THR A 73 2.35 0.76 -3.82
N GLU A 74 2.48 1.34 -5.02
CA GLU A 74 1.76 2.59 -5.36
C GLU A 74 0.23 2.46 -5.35
N ILE A 75 -0.29 1.29 -5.75
CA ILE A 75 -1.74 1.02 -5.68
C ILE A 75 -2.15 0.79 -4.22
N LEU A 76 -1.41 -0.08 -3.52
CA LEU A 76 -1.72 -0.47 -2.16
C LEU A 76 -1.57 0.70 -1.17
N ALA A 77 -0.63 1.61 -1.37
CA ALA A 77 -0.48 2.81 -0.54
C ALA A 77 -1.68 3.77 -0.65
N ASN A 78 -2.33 3.80 -1.82
CA ASN A 78 -3.57 4.57 -2.05
C ASN A 78 -4.84 3.80 -1.65
N TYR A 79 -4.75 2.49 -1.41
CA TYR A 79 -5.92 1.64 -1.14
C TYR A 79 -6.03 1.23 0.33
N ILE A 80 -4.91 0.82 0.94
CA ILE A 80 -4.84 0.41 2.34
C ILE A 80 -4.73 1.65 3.21
N HIS A 81 -5.76 1.87 4.04
CA HIS A 81 -5.89 3.03 4.91
C HIS A 81 -6.44 2.62 6.27
N TYR A 82 -6.44 3.55 7.24
CA TYR A 82 -6.78 3.26 8.63
C TYR A 82 -8.19 2.65 8.71
N PRO A 83 -8.36 1.51 9.40
CA PRO A 83 -7.44 0.89 10.35
C PRO A 83 -6.33 -0.02 9.77
N GLY A 84 -6.33 -0.26 8.46
CA GLY A 84 -5.33 -1.08 7.77
C GLY A 84 -3.93 -0.44 7.68
N THR A 85 -2.95 -1.31 7.42
CA THR A 85 -1.52 -0.99 7.35
C THR A 85 -0.86 -1.76 6.21
N LEU A 86 -0.07 -1.07 5.39
CA LEU A 86 0.78 -1.71 4.38
C LEU A 86 2.21 -1.81 4.90
N ILE A 87 2.71 -3.04 5.01
CA ILE A 87 4.10 -3.35 5.38
C ILE A 87 4.84 -3.83 4.14
N ALA A 88 5.80 -3.06 3.65
CA ALA A 88 6.70 -3.40 2.56
C ALA A 88 7.95 -4.12 3.09
N ALA A 89 8.01 -5.44 2.92
CA ALA A 89 9.14 -6.26 3.31
C ALA A 89 10.17 -6.34 2.18
N GLN A 90 11.16 -5.45 2.19
CA GLN A 90 12.10 -5.30 1.07
C GLN A 90 13.43 -6.04 1.34
N GLY A 91 13.92 -6.74 0.32
CA GLY A 91 15.25 -7.36 0.34
C GLY A 91 16.37 -6.33 0.30
N SER A 92 17.48 -6.62 0.98
CA SER A 92 18.62 -5.69 1.17
C SER A 92 19.18 -5.13 -0.13
N TYR A 93 19.21 -5.93 -1.21
CA TYR A 93 19.79 -5.53 -2.50
C TYR A 93 19.13 -4.28 -3.13
N TYR A 94 17.83 -4.08 -2.93
CA TYR A 94 17.08 -2.92 -3.46
C TYR A 94 16.57 -1.96 -2.38
N MET A 95 16.98 -2.13 -1.12
CA MET A 95 16.43 -1.40 0.02
C MET A 95 16.60 0.12 -0.11
N ASP A 96 17.80 0.61 -0.43
CA ASP A 96 18.08 2.05 -0.46
C ASP A 96 17.28 2.77 -1.54
N GLY A 97 17.18 2.16 -2.73
CA GLY A 97 16.36 2.69 -3.83
C GLY A 97 14.87 2.69 -3.49
N PHE A 98 14.40 1.65 -2.80
CA PHE A 98 13.01 1.57 -2.36
C PHE A 98 12.68 2.63 -1.30
N LYS A 99 13.52 2.79 -0.27
CA LYS A 99 13.37 3.86 0.73
C LYS A 99 13.34 5.24 0.10
N LYS A 100 14.29 5.53 -0.81
CA LYS A 100 14.31 6.79 -1.54
C LYS A 100 13.02 7.05 -2.32
N LYS A 101 12.38 6.01 -2.88
CA LYS A 101 11.06 6.13 -3.52
C LYS A 101 9.98 6.42 -2.50
N MET A 102 9.92 5.70 -1.39
CA MET A 102 8.92 5.93 -0.33
C MET A 102 9.05 7.35 0.26
N ASP A 103 10.27 7.89 0.37
CA ASP A 103 10.51 9.25 0.87
C ASP A 103 10.20 10.35 -0.17
N SER A 104 9.94 9.98 -1.43
CA SER A 104 9.80 10.95 -2.54
C SER A 104 8.43 11.60 -2.63
N ASP A 105 7.39 11.00 -2.03
CA ASP A 105 6.01 11.47 -2.15
C ASP A 105 5.20 11.19 -0.86
N PRO A 106 4.40 12.16 -0.36
CA PRO A 106 3.52 11.97 0.79
C PRO A 106 2.53 10.80 0.68
N MET A 107 2.16 10.37 -0.53
CA MET A 107 1.34 9.17 -0.78
C MET A 107 1.86 7.95 -0.01
N PHE A 108 3.18 7.81 0.12
CA PHE A 108 3.79 6.67 0.80
C PHE A 108 3.93 6.86 2.31
N GLY A 109 3.47 7.97 2.88
CA GLY A 109 3.71 8.34 4.29
C GLY A 109 3.16 7.36 5.34
N ARG A 110 2.40 6.34 4.91
CA ARG A 110 1.86 5.27 5.74
C ARG A 110 2.42 3.88 5.43
N VAL A 111 3.35 3.78 4.49
CA VAL A 111 4.00 2.50 4.17
C VAL A 111 5.07 2.21 5.20
N GLU A 112 4.89 1.12 5.94
CA GLU A 112 5.91 0.64 6.87
C GLU A 112 6.95 -0.18 6.11
N ILE A 113 8.24 0.06 6.33
CA ILE A 113 9.32 -0.64 5.62
C ILE A 113 10.06 -1.52 6.61
N VAL A 114 10.15 -2.81 6.30
CA VAL A 114 10.91 -3.80 7.07
C VAL A 114 11.90 -4.54 6.19
N SER A 115 12.93 -5.13 6.79
CA SER A 115 13.84 -6.04 6.06
C SER A 115 13.11 -7.34 5.76
N LEU A 116 13.22 -7.86 4.53
CA LEU A 116 12.65 -9.17 4.18
C LEU A 116 13.20 -10.32 5.05
N SER A 117 14.40 -10.16 5.61
CA SER A 117 15.05 -11.15 6.48
C SER A 117 14.79 -10.94 7.98
N SER A 118 14.00 -9.94 8.38
CA SER A 118 13.64 -9.70 9.78
C SER A 118 12.29 -10.32 10.13
N ASN A 119 11.86 -10.15 11.39
CA ASN A 119 10.45 -10.30 11.72
C ASN A 119 9.65 -9.26 10.91
N LEU A 120 8.64 -9.72 10.17
CA LEU A 120 7.88 -8.86 9.26
C LEU A 120 6.74 -8.14 9.96
N ALA A 121 6.14 -8.80 10.95
CA ALA A 121 5.04 -8.31 11.77
C ALA A 121 4.93 -9.15 13.05
N ASP A 122 4.10 -8.71 13.98
CA ASP A 122 3.80 -9.47 15.19
C ASP A 122 3.00 -10.76 14.88
N PRO A 123 3.12 -11.82 15.69
CA PRO A 123 2.31 -13.02 15.51
C PRO A 123 0.81 -12.72 15.54
N ASN A 124 0.06 -13.29 14.59
CA ASN A 124 -1.40 -13.13 14.46
C ASN A 124 -1.87 -11.68 14.23
N SER A 125 -1.02 -10.81 13.66
CA SER A 125 -1.36 -9.39 13.40
C SER A 125 -1.56 -9.04 11.92
N VAL A 126 -1.45 -10.02 11.01
CA VAL A 126 -1.47 -9.79 9.55
C VAL A 126 -2.64 -10.55 8.93
N ASP A 127 -3.42 -9.87 8.08
CA ASP A 127 -4.55 -10.45 7.37
C ASP A 127 -4.14 -11.09 6.04
N ALA A 128 -3.13 -10.53 5.36
CA ALA A 128 -2.63 -11.05 4.10
C ALA A 128 -1.11 -10.85 3.91
N ILE A 129 -0.46 -11.84 3.30
CA ILE A 129 0.91 -11.75 2.81
C ILE A 129 0.88 -11.97 1.30
N VAL A 130 1.36 -10.98 0.54
CA VAL A 130 1.32 -11.00 -0.92
C VAL A 130 2.71 -10.88 -1.53
N THR A 131 2.89 -11.50 -2.68
CA THR A 131 4.09 -11.36 -3.50
C THR A 131 3.71 -11.35 -4.97
N PHE A 132 4.37 -10.52 -5.77
CA PHE A 132 3.98 -10.29 -7.15
C PHE A 132 5.15 -10.49 -8.10
N ARG A 133 5.10 -11.58 -8.87
CA ARG A 133 6.01 -11.83 -10.01
C ARG A 133 7.51 -11.73 -9.65
N ASN A 134 7.87 -11.91 -8.39
CA ASN A 134 9.25 -11.83 -7.93
C ASN A 134 9.74 -13.14 -7.32
N LEU A 135 8.84 -14.11 -7.05
CA LEU A 135 9.14 -15.31 -6.28
C LEU A 135 10.31 -16.12 -6.85
N HIS A 136 10.41 -16.20 -8.18
CA HIS A 136 11.48 -16.89 -8.90
C HIS A 136 12.87 -16.23 -8.75
N ASN A 137 12.96 -14.99 -8.28
CA ASN A 137 14.24 -14.29 -8.11
C ASN A 137 14.96 -14.68 -6.82
N TRP A 138 14.23 -15.19 -5.82
CA TRP A 138 14.77 -15.38 -4.47
C TRP A 138 14.39 -16.72 -3.83
N LEU A 139 13.41 -17.46 -4.36
CA LEU A 139 13.26 -18.86 -4.01
C LEU A 139 14.27 -19.72 -4.77
N GLY A 140 15.24 -20.27 -4.05
CA GLY A 140 16.11 -21.35 -4.53
C GLY A 140 15.45 -22.73 -4.42
N PRO A 141 16.06 -23.79 -4.99
CA PRO A 141 15.54 -25.16 -4.94
C PRO A 141 15.23 -25.66 -3.53
N GLU A 142 16.02 -25.21 -2.55
CA GLU A 142 15.93 -25.59 -1.14
C GLU A 142 14.58 -25.19 -0.49
N TRP A 143 13.95 -24.10 -0.95
CA TRP A 143 12.73 -23.55 -0.37
C TRP A 143 11.46 -24.33 -0.75
N ILE A 144 11.48 -25.06 -1.88
CA ILE A 144 10.35 -25.90 -2.29
C ILE A 144 10.15 -27.06 -1.29
N LEU A 145 11.20 -27.46 -0.58
CA LEU A 145 11.13 -28.51 0.45
C LEU A 145 10.66 -27.99 1.82
N SER A 146 10.80 -26.70 2.11
CA SER A 146 10.39 -26.10 3.40
C SER A 146 8.93 -25.66 3.44
N LEU A 147 8.25 -25.57 2.29
CA LEU A 147 6.80 -25.32 2.17
C LEU A 147 5.94 -26.58 2.43
N ARG A 148 6.49 -27.64 3.03
CA ARG A 148 5.66 -28.67 3.68
C ARG A 148 4.94 -28.03 4.86
N VAL A 149 3.74 -27.54 4.58
CA VAL A 149 2.78 -27.17 5.61
C VAL A 149 2.56 -28.42 6.48
N PRO A 150 2.84 -28.39 7.79
CA PRO A 150 2.59 -29.53 8.66
C PRO A 150 1.10 -29.60 8.97
N TRP A 151 0.31 -30.00 7.97
CA TRP A 151 -1.06 -30.46 8.15
C TRP A 151 -1.21 -31.74 7.33
N LEU A 152 -0.86 -32.86 7.98
CA LEU A 152 -1.46 -34.18 7.85
C LEU A 152 -0.64 -35.12 8.75
N HIS A 153 -1.24 -35.47 9.89
CA HIS A 153 -0.97 -36.74 10.54
C HIS A 153 -1.51 -37.88 9.68
#